data_AF-W1V6L6-F1
#
_entry.id   AF-W1V6L6-F1
#
_cell.length_a   1.000
_cell.length_b   1.000
_cell.length_c   1.000
_cell.angle_alpha   90.00
_cell.angle_beta   90.00
_cell.angle_gamma   90.00
#
_symmetry.space_group_name_H-M   'P 1'
#
loop_
_entity.id
_entity.type
_entity.pdbx_description
1 polymer ?
#
loop_
_entity_poly.entity_id
_entity_poly.type
_entity_poly.pdbx_seq_one_letter_code
_entity_poly.pdbx_strand_id
1 'polypeptide(L)'
;EEEASRRAIDTYNADLIQTAVKNATVEIPEVMIKDRVEQMIQELAMNMEGRGLKLDDYLKFSNKTIEDLRSEYKDSAAENVRADLVLDAIATAEGIEVTPDDMNREIFIMAQNFGADPKEVWDIIAKEGRVAMLAGSVARKKAARFI
;
A
#
# COMPACT_ATOMS: atom_id res chain seq x y z
N GLU A 1 -8.70 24.95 -9.09
CA GLU A 1 -8.91 24.14 -10.31
C GLU A 1 -8.05 22.88 -10.35
N GLU A 2 -6.77 22.91 -9.93
CA GLU A 2 -5.91 21.71 -9.88
C GLU A 2 -6.42 20.59 -8.96
N GLU A 3 -6.99 20.90 -7.79
CA GLU A 3 -7.55 19.86 -6.89
C GLU A 3 -8.77 19.14 -7.48
N ALA A 4 -9.59 19.84 -8.26
CA ALA A 4 -10.76 19.25 -8.91
C ALA A 4 -10.36 18.33 -10.07
N SER A 5 -9.33 18.73 -10.85
CA SER A 5 -8.76 17.88 -11.89
C SER A 5 -8.02 16.67 -11.30
N ARG A 6 -7.26 16.85 -10.20
CA ARG A 6 -6.64 15.71 -9.50
C ARG A 6 -7.67 14.74 -8.95
N ARG A 7 -8.70 15.23 -8.26
CA ARG A 7 -9.77 14.35 -7.77
C ARG A 7 -10.49 13.62 -8.89
N ALA A 8 -10.77 14.30 -10.02
CA ALA A 8 -11.39 13.68 -11.18
C ALA A 8 -10.53 12.56 -11.79
N ILE A 9 -9.22 12.81 -11.94
CA ILE A 9 -8.24 11.82 -12.39
C ILE A 9 -8.15 10.67 -11.38
N ASP A 10 -8.08 10.96 -10.09
CA ASP A 10 -8.03 9.94 -9.03
C ASP A 10 -9.29 9.05 -9.06
N THR A 11 -10.49 9.63 -9.23
CA THR A 11 -11.72 8.84 -9.38
C THR A 11 -11.76 8.04 -10.68
N TYR A 12 -11.28 8.60 -11.79
CA TYR A 12 -11.26 7.90 -13.07
C TYR A 12 -10.29 6.71 -13.05
N ASN A 13 -9.11 6.91 -12.46
CA ASN A 13 -8.11 5.87 -12.27
C ASN A 13 -8.63 4.80 -11.30
N ALA A 14 -9.31 5.19 -10.22
CA ALA A 14 -9.96 4.24 -9.32
C ALA A 14 -11.03 3.40 -10.03
N ASP A 15 -11.85 4.00 -10.90
CA ASP A 15 -12.90 3.29 -11.65
C ASP A 15 -12.32 2.33 -12.71
N LEU A 16 -11.23 2.73 -13.39
CA LEU A 16 -10.51 1.87 -14.33
C LEU A 16 -9.84 0.69 -13.62
N ILE A 17 -9.20 0.94 -12.48
CA ILE A 17 -8.65 -0.11 -11.62
C ILE A 17 -9.78 -1.04 -11.18
N GLN A 18 -10.92 -0.51 -10.72
CA GLN A 18 -12.06 -1.33 -10.29
C GLN A 18 -12.61 -2.18 -11.44
N THR A 19 -12.62 -1.66 -12.66
CA THR A 19 -13.08 -2.38 -13.86
C THR A 19 -12.10 -3.50 -14.25
N ALA A 20 -10.79 -3.23 -14.20
CA ALA A 20 -9.76 -4.24 -14.42
C ALA A 20 -9.82 -5.33 -13.33
N VAL A 21 -10.04 -4.93 -12.08
CA VAL A 21 -10.23 -5.81 -10.90
C VAL A 21 -11.46 -6.71 -11.03
N LYS A 22 -12.56 -6.22 -11.62
CA LYS A 22 -13.78 -7.00 -11.86
C LYS A 22 -13.62 -8.02 -12.99
N ASN A 23 -12.84 -7.70 -14.03
CA ASN A 23 -12.62 -8.59 -15.17
C ASN A 23 -11.49 -9.60 -14.95
N ALA A 24 -10.56 -9.33 -14.03
CA ALA A 24 -9.46 -10.22 -13.73
C ALA A 24 -9.91 -11.38 -12.83
N THR A 25 -9.93 -12.59 -13.37
CA THR A 25 -10.11 -13.86 -12.65
C THR A 25 -8.83 -14.22 -11.90
N VAL A 26 -8.45 -13.38 -10.95
CA VAL A 26 -7.27 -13.61 -10.10
C VAL A 26 -7.72 -14.46 -8.90
N GLU A 27 -7.26 -15.71 -8.85
CA GLU A 27 -7.34 -16.53 -7.64
C GLU A 27 -6.31 -16.00 -6.64
N ILE A 28 -6.79 -15.38 -5.58
CA ILE A 28 -5.93 -14.79 -4.55
C ILE A 28 -5.64 -15.85 -3.49
N PRO A 29 -4.36 -16.21 -3.26
CA PRO A 29 -4.01 -17.13 -2.18
C PRO A 29 -4.41 -16.55 -0.82
N GLU A 30 -5.00 -17.36 0.06
CA GLU A 30 -5.36 -16.90 1.42
C GLU A 30 -4.17 -16.37 2.22
N VAL A 31 -2.97 -16.86 1.94
CA VAL A 31 -1.72 -16.40 2.58
C VAL A 31 -1.50 -14.91 2.29
N MET A 32 -1.74 -14.46 1.05
CA MET A 32 -1.59 -13.04 0.70
C MET A 32 -2.63 -12.17 1.41
N ILE A 33 -3.85 -12.66 1.57
CA ILE A 33 -4.90 -11.95 2.31
C ILE A 33 -4.49 -11.84 3.78
N LYS A 34 -4.01 -12.92 4.40
CA LYS A 34 -3.54 -12.91 5.79
C LYS A 34 -2.37 -11.94 5.98
N ASP A 35 -1.36 -12.01 5.12
CA ASP A 35 -0.21 -11.10 5.18
C ASP A 35 -0.64 -9.63 5.04
N ARG A 36 -1.61 -9.35 4.15
CA ARG A 36 -2.16 -8.00 3.99
C ARG A 36 -2.95 -7.54 5.22
N VAL A 37 -3.74 -8.42 5.83
CA VAL A 37 -4.43 -8.13 7.10
C VAL A 37 -3.43 -7.77 8.19
N GLU A 38 -2.36 -8.55 8.36
CA GLU A 38 -1.32 -8.26 9.36
C GLU A 38 -0.62 -6.92 9.08
N GLN A 39 -0.30 -6.62 7.81
CA GLN A 39 0.24 -5.31 7.44
C GLN A 39 -0.71 -4.16 7.81
N MET A 40 -2.00 -4.28 7.49
CA MET A 40 -2.98 -3.24 7.79
C MET A 40 -3.15 -3.03 9.31
N ILE A 41 -3.08 -4.11 10.10
CA ILE A 41 -3.10 -4.03 11.57
C ILE A 41 -1.83 -3.37 12.09
N GLN A 42 -0.66 -3.68 11.52
CA GLN A 42 0.61 -3.07 11.90
C GLN A 42 0.66 -1.58 11.53
N GLU A 43 0.14 -1.20 10.36
CA GLU A 43 -0.03 0.19 9.94
C GLU A 43 -0.94 0.96 10.90
N LEU A 44 -2.05 0.35 11.33
CA LEU A 44 -2.92 0.91 12.36
C LEU A 44 -2.15 1.11 13.68
N ALA A 45 -1.43 0.09 14.13
CA ALA A 45 -0.64 0.15 15.36
C ALA A 45 0.41 1.27 15.33
N MET A 46 1.18 1.38 14.25
CA MET A 46 2.19 2.44 14.08
C MET A 46 1.57 3.84 14.08
N ASN A 47 0.43 4.02 13.39
CA ASN A 47 -0.29 5.30 13.38
C ASN A 47 -0.82 5.67 14.77
N MET A 48 -1.22 4.69 15.57
CA MET A 48 -1.67 4.89 16.94
C MET A 48 -0.52 5.18 17.90
N GLU A 49 0.59 4.47 17.79
CA GLU A 49 1.79 4.72 18.60
C GLU A 49 2.32 6.13 18.37
N GLY A 50 2.28 6.64 17.13
CA GLY A 50 2.63 8.02 16.82
C GLY A 50 1.77 9.08 17.54
N ARG A 51 0.59 8.69 18.04
CA ARG A 51 -0.32 9.52 18.84
C ARG A 51 -0.27 9.18 20.33
N GLY A 52 0.62 8.29 20.75
CA GLY A 52 0.73 7.81 22.13
C GLY A 52 -0.36 6.82 22.55
N LEU A 53 -1.07 6.22 21.59
CA LEU A 53 -2.11 5.23 21.85
C LEU A 53 -1.61 3.82 21.52
N LYS A 54 -2.00 2.82 22.32
CA LYS A 54 -1.70 1.41 22.03
C LYS A 54 -2.89 0.73 21.36
N LEU A 55 -2.61 -0.15 20.39
CA LEU A 55 -3.63 -0.97 19.74
C LEU A 55 -4.43 -1.81 20.76
N ASP A 56 -3.76 -2.37 21.77
CA ASP A 56 -4.38 -3.14 22.84
C ASP A 56 -5.43 -2.33 23.62
N ASP A 57 -5.16 -1.04 23.87
CA ASP A 57 -6.11 -0.19 24.57
C ASP A 57 -7.31 0.13 23.69
N TYR A 58 -7.11 0.34 22.38
CA TYR A 58 -8.21 0.50 21.43
C TYR A 58 -9.11 -0.73 21.32
N LEU A 59 -8.52 -1.92 21.29
CA LEU A 59 -9.26 -3.18 21.29
C LEU A 59 -10.09 -3.33 22.57
N LYS A 60 -9.51 -3.01 23.74
CA LYS A 60 -10.23 -2.99 25.03
C LYS A 60 -11.37 -1.98 25.06
N PHE A 61 -11.12 -0.74 24.61
CA PHE A 61 -12.15 0.31 24.55
C PHE A 61 -13.30 -0.04 23.60
N SER A 62 -12.98 -0.69 22.48
CA SER A 62 -13.96 -1.11 21.47
C SER A 62 -14.61 -2.45 21.80
N ASN A 63 -14.20 -3.10 22.89
CA ASN A 63 -14.63 -4.44 23.29
C ASN A 63 -14.48 -5.49 22.17
N LYS A 64 -13.38 -5.36 21.41
CA LYS A 64 -13.03 -6.21 20.26
C LYS A 64 -11.76 -6.99 20.54
N THR A 65 -11.63 -8.16 19.93
CA THR A 65 -10.38 -8.94 19.91
C THR A 65 -9.55 -8.64 18.67
N ILE A 66 -8.29 -9.09 18.66
CA ILE A 66 -7.45 -9.00 17.47
C ILE A 66 -8.02 -9.88 16.34
N GLU A 67 -8.67 -10.99 16.69
CA GLU A 67 -9.38 -11.86 15.74
C GLU A 67 -10.57 -11.17 15.10
N ASP A 68 -11.36 -10.41 15.87
CA ASP A 68 -12.46 -9.61 15.33
C ASP A 68 -11.93 -8.56 14.34
N LEU A 69 -10.84 -7.87 14.71
CA LEU A 69 -10.18 -6.90 13.84
C LEU A 69 -9.66 -7.57 12.55
N ARG A 70 -9.04 -8.75 12.65
CA ARG A 70 -8.60 -9.52 11.48
C ARG A 70 -9.76 -9.89 10.57
N SER A 71 -10.90 -10.30 11.14
CA SER A 71 -12.08 -10.67 10.35
C SER A 71 -12.68 -9.46 9.64
N GLU A 72 -12.76 -8.30 10.31
CA GLU A 72 -13.23 -7.05 9.70
C GLU A 72 -12.33 -6.60 8.56
N TYR A 73 -11.02 -6.77 8.72
CA TYR A 73 -10.03 -6.37 7.72
C TYR A 73 -9.88 -7.37 6.59
N LYS A 74 -10.39 -8.61 6.73
CA LYS A 74 -10.20 -9.69 5.75
C LYS A 74 -10.76 -9.33 4.38
N ASP A 75 -11.98 -8.80 4.33
CA ASP A 75 -12.65 -8.45 3.07
C ASP A 75 -11.94 -7.28 2.37
N SER A 76 -11.63 -6.21 3.11
CA SER A 76 -10.85 -5.08 2.56
C SER A 76 -9.43 -5.49 2.16
N ALA A 77 -8.78 -6.39 2.90
CA ALA A 77 -7.47 -6.92 2.54
C ALA A 77 -7.54 -7.73 1.25
N ALA A 78 -8.59 -8.54 1.05
CA ALA A 78 -8.81 -9.28 -0.18
C ALA A 78 -9.00 -8.35 -1.39
N GLU A 79 -9.75 -7.26 -1.24
CA GLU A 79 -9.89 -6.23 -2.27
C GLU A 79 -8.57 -5.53 -2.57
N ASN A 80 -7.82 -5.14 -1.54
CA ASN A 80 -6.51 -4.51 -1.69
C ASN A 80 -5.51 -5.42 -2.43
N VAL A 81 -5.41 -6.69 -2.03
CA VAL A 81 -4.54 -7.66 -2.71
C VAL A 81 -4.96 -7.85 -4.16
N ARG A 82 -6.27 -7.85 -4.45
CA ARG A 82 -6.78 -7.94 -5.82
C ARG A 82 -6.34 -6.74 -6.65
N ALA A 83 -6.49 -5.54 -6.11
CA ALA A 83 -6.07 -4.30 -6.76
C ALA A 83 -4.55 -4.30 -7.03
N ASP A 84 -3.76 -4.69 -6.03
CA ASP A 84 -2.30 -4.80 -6.15
C ASP A 84 -1.89 -5.78 -7.24
N LEU A 85 -2.49 -6.98 -7.28
CA LEU A 85 -2.20 -7.99 -8.30
C LEU A 85 -2.59 -7.55 -9.72
N VAL A 86 -3.68 -6.80 -9.85
CA VAL A 86 -4.12 -6.25 -11.13
C VAL A 86 -3.18 -5.15 -11.59
N LEU A 87 -2.74 -4.27 -10.69
CA LEU A 87 -1.74 -3.25 -10.99
C LEU A 87 -0.41 -3.88 -11.39
N ASP A 88 0.02 -4.95 -10.72
CA ASP A 88 1.22 -5.70 -11.07
C ASP A 88 1.09 -6.39 -12.43
N ALA A 89 -0.09 -6.92 -12.76
CA ALA A 89 -0.37 -7.50 -14.07
C ALA A 89 -0.34 -6.45 -15.18
N ILE A 90 -0.92 -5.26 -14.95
CA ILE A 90 -0.87 -4.11 -15.88
C ILE A 90 0.58 -3.65 -16.04
N ALA A 91 1.32 -3.51 -14.94
CA ALA A 91 2.73 -3.15 -14.97
C ALA A 91 3.54 -4.13 -15.83
N THR A 92 3.28 -5.42 -15.69
CA THR A 92 3.95 -6.46 -16.47
C THR A 92 3.54 -6.41 -17.95
N ALA A 93 2.25 -6.26 -18.24
CA ALA A 93 1.72 -6.20 -19.60
C ALA A 93 2.22 -4.98 -20.39
N GLU A 94 2.34 -3.84 -19.71
CA GLU A 94 2.82 -2.57 -20.29
C GLU A 94 4.35 -2.41 -20.20
N GLY A 95 5.07 -3.40 -19.64
CA GLY A 95 6.53 -3.38 -19.51
C GLY A 95 7.05 -2.29 -18.55
N ILE A 96 6.27 -1.94 -17.53
CA ILE A 96 6.61 -0.96 -16.51
C ILE A 96 7.64 -1.58 -15.54
N GLU A 97 8.91 -1.35 -15.82
CA GLU A 97 10.00 -1.70 -14.91
C GLU A 97 10.26 -0.57 -13.90
N VAL A 98 10.50 -0.95 -12.64
CA VAL A 98 10.98 -0.02 -11.61
C VAL A 98 12.45 0.24 -11.87
N THR A 99 12.77 1.48 -12.24
CA THR A 99 14.17 1.88 -12.44
C THR A 99 14.78 2.33 -11.11
N PRO A 100 16.12 2.33 -11.00
CA PRO A 100 16.82 2.93 -9.85
C PRO A 100 16.44 4.40 -9.63
N ASP A 101 16.12 5.14 -10.70
CA ASP A 101 15.69 6.53 -10.60
C ASP A 101 14.31 6.67 -9.95
N ASP A 102 13.39 5.75 -10.23
CA ASP A 102 12.08 5.73 -9.59
C ASP A 102 12.18 5.43 -8.09
N MET A 103 13.07 4.50 -7.72
CA MET A 103 13.42 4.21 -6.32
C MET A 103 13.99 5.46 -5.62
N ASN A 104 14.99 6.11 -6.24
CA ASN A 104 15.60 7.33 -5.70
C ASN A 104 14.58 8.45 -5.52
N ARG A 105 13.66 8.63 -6.47
CA ARG A 105 12.59 9.62 -6.38
C ARG A 105 11.66 9.33 -5.21
N GLU A 106 11.26 8.08 -5.01
CA GLU A 106 10.38 7.71 -3.89
C GLU A 106 11.05 7.91 -2.54
N ILE A 107 12.33 7.51 -2.41
CA ILE A 107 13.14 7.74 -1.20
C ILE A 107 13.25 9.24 -0.91
N PHE A 108 13.46 10.06 -1.94
CA PHE A 108 13.53 11.51 -1.80
C PHE A 108 12.19 12.11 -1.32
N ILE A 109 11.06 11.63 -1.84
CA ILE A 109 9.72 12.04 -1.37
C ILE A 109 9.51 11.63 0.10
N MET A 110 9.88 10.40 0.47
CA MET A 110 9.80 9.93 1.85
C MET A 110 10.65 10.79 2.78
N ALA A 111 11.90 11.05 2.39
CA ALA A 111 12.82 11.91 3.13
C ALA A 111 12.25 13.32 3.37
N GLN A 112 11.64 13.94 2.36
CA GLN A 112 10.96 15.22 2.54
C GLN A 112 9.78 15.15 3.51
N ASN A 113 8.96 14.11 3.43
CA ASN A 113 7.80 13.95 4.30
C ASN A 113 8.19 13.72 5.77
N PHE A 114 9.29 13.01 6.01
CA PHE A 114 9.79 12.72 7.35
C PHE A 114 10.83 13.74 7.86
N GLY A 115 11.25 14.69 7.03
CA GLY A 115 12.30 15.65 7.36
C GLY A 115 13.68 15.00 7.62
N ALA A 116 13.94 13.85 6.98
CA ALA A 116 15.16 13.06 7.13
C ALA A 116 16.05 13.17 5.88
N ASP A 117 17.31 12.74 5.98
CA ASP A 117 18.18 12.65 4.80
C ASP A 117 17.77 11.43 3.94
N PRO A 118 17.67 11.55 2.61
CA PRO A 118 17.35 10.43 1.72
C PRO A 118 18.25 9.20 1.92
N LYS A 119 19.52 9.41 2.25
CA LYS A 119 20.46 8.34 2.53
C LYS A 119 20.13 7.60 3.81
N GLU A 120 19.72 8.31 4.86
CA GLU A 120 19.29 7.68 6.12
C GLU A 120 18.01 6.88 5.93
N VAL A 121 17.06 7.40 5.15
CA VAL A 121 15.82 6.68 4.80
C VAL A 121 16.15 5.39 4.04
N TRP A 122 17.05 5.45 3.06
CA TRP A 122 17.51 4.26 2.35
C TRP A 122 18.18 3.25 3.28
N ASP A 123 19.09 3.72 4.14
CA ASP A 123 19.84 2.86 5.07
C ASP A 123 18.89 2.14 6.04
N ILE A 124 17.84 2.82 6.54
CA ILE A 124 16.80 2.20 7.38
C ILE A 124 16.05 1.13 6.60
N ILE A 125 15.56 1.44 5.39
CA ILE A 125 14.78 0.51 4.57
C ILE A 125 15.62 -0.72 4.19
N ALA A 126 16.89 -0.51 3.85
CA ALA A 126 17.83 -1.58 3.53
C ALA A 126 18.12 -2.46 4.75
N LYS A 127 18.35 -1.85 5.92
CA LYS A 127 18.60 -2.56 7.17
C LYS A 127 17.40 -3.37 7.66
N GLU A 128 16.18 -2.88 7.42
CA GLU A 128 14.94 -3.59 7.73
C GLU A 128 14.56 -4.66 6.68
N GLY A 129 15.32 -4.80 5.59
CA GLY A 129 15.01 -5.74 4.52
C GLY A 129 13.75 -5.37 3.71
N ARG A 130 13.32 -4.11 3.77
CA ARG A 130 12.07 -3.62 3.16
C ARG A 130 12.23 -3.10 1.74
N VAL A 131 13.40 -3.31 1.13
CA VAL A 131 13.69 -2.86 -0.25
C VAL A 131 12.70 -3.46 -1.26
N ALA A 132 12.35 -4.73 -1.11
CA ALA A 132 11.36 -5.39 -1.98
C ALA A 132 9.96 -4.77 -1.83
N MET A 133 9.56 -4.42 -0.60
CA MET A 133 8.30 -3.75 -0.32
C MET A 133 8.27 -2.33 -0.94
N LEU A 134 9.38 -1.59 -0.85
CA LEU A 134 9.53 -0.29 -1.49
C LEU A 134 9.42 -0.40 -3.01
N ALA A 135 10.15 -1.35 -3.63
CA ALA A 135 10.09 -1.59 -5.06
C ALA A 135 8.67 -1.92 -5.53
N GLY A 136 7.95 -2.79 -4.80
CA GLY A 136 6.54 -3.09 -5.10
C GLY A 136 5.64 -1.85 -5.00
N SER A 137 5.84 -1.00 -3.99
CA SER A 137 5.10 0.25 -3.86
C SER A 137 5.36 1.21 -5.03
N VAL A 138 6.61 1.31 -5.49
CA VAL A 138 7.00 2.15 -6.63
C VAL A 138 6.39 1.62 -7.93
N ALA A 139 6.42 0.30 -8.15
CA ALA A 139 5.80 -0.35 -9.31
C ALA A 139 4.30 -0.04 -9.39
N ARG A 140 3.57 -0.26 -8.29
CA ARG A 140 2.13 0.01 -8.21
C ARG A 140 1.79 1.48 -8.45
N LYS A 141 2.56 2.40 -7.87
CA LYS A 141 2.39 3.85 -8.07
C LYS A 141 2.65 4.28 -9.51
N LYS A 142 3.59 3.62 -10.19
CA LYS A 142 3.89 3.87 -11.60
C LYS A 142 2.80 3.31 -12.51
N ALA A 143 2.30 2.10 -12.23
CA ALA A 143 1.15 1.52 -12.92
C ALA A 143 -0.12 2.39 -12.76
N ALA A 144 -0.40 2.85 -11.54
CA ALA A 144 -1.56 3.71 -11.27
C ALA A 144 -1.48 5.10 -11.93
N ARG A 145 -0.29 5.58 -12.29
CA ARG A 145 -0.08 6.81 -13.07
C ARG A 145 -0.14 6.59 -14.58
N PHE A 146 0.01 5.35 -15.02
CA PHE A 146 -0.05 4.98 -16.43
C PHE A 146 -1.50 4.84 -16.91
N ILE A 147 -2.38 4.36 -16.01
CA ILE A 147 -3.83 4.42 -16.14
C ILE A 147 -4.27 5.89 -16.08
#